data_AF-A0A2R3N1N8-F1
#
_entry.id   AF-A0A2R3N1N8-F1
#
_cell.length_a   1.000
_cell.length_b   1.000
_cell.length_c   1.000
_cell.angle_alpha   90.00
_cell.angle_beta   90.00
_cell.angle_gamma   90.00
#
_symmetry.space_group_name_H-M   'P 1'
#
loop_
_entity.id
_entity.type
_entity.pdbx_description
1 polymer ?
#
loop_
_entity_poly.entity_id
_entity_poly.type
_entity_poly.pdbx_seq_one_letter_code
_entity_poly.pdbx_strand_id
1 'polypeptide(L)'
;MAAQEILSKLIKEVQEESTTVVCFSNELIVKYSRDLDSAISELDMIMDSIGENSIEDIPDNQIEYYCVKIPAIMYYAGQKVEELGMQADIASNSKKIAQNDAMLKVSGTVQEKKAKVEQLTEDKVLVEAIYRRAYNTLKVKLEMAEKVYSGLKKALSKRIAEVDLNRFSKDSYLPREEDD
;
A
#
# COMPACT_ATOMS: atom_id res chain seq x y z
N MET A 1 -34.48 -8.79 22.51
CA MET A 1 -34.44 -9.74 21.37
C MET A 1 -34.59 -9.01 20.04
N ALA A 2 -35.67 -8.27 19.77
CA ALA A 2 -35.84 -7.54 18.49
C ALA A 2 -34.70 -6.59 18.11
N ALA A 3 -34.14 -5.83 19.07
CA ALA A 3 -33.02 -4.92 18.80
C ALA A 3 -31.73 -5.65 18.41
N GLN A 4 -31.52 -6.86 18.93
CA GLN A 4 -30.33 -7.68 18.67
C GLN A 4 -30.42 -8.35 17.29
N GLU A 5 -31.62 -8.77 16.87
CA GLU A 5 -31.88 -9.24 15.51
C GLU A 5 -31.71 -8.12 14.48
N ILE A 6 -32.24 -6.92 14.74
CA ILE A 6 -32.08 -5.75 13.86
C ILE A 6 -30.59 -5.41 13.70
N LEU A 7 -29.83 -5.35 14.79
CA LEU A 7 -28.39 -5.08 14.75
C LEU A 7 -27.63 -6.15 13.97
N SER A 8 -27.98 -7.43 14.14
CA SER A 8 -27.34 -8.53 13.41
C SER A 8 -27.61 -8.49 11.90
N LYS A 9 -28.81 -8.07 11.48
CA LYS A 9 -29.15 -7.86 10.07
C LYS A 9 -28.38 -6.69 9.46
N LEU A 10 -28.34 -5.55 10.15
CA LEU A 10 -27.56 -4.38 9.72
C LEU A 10 -26.07 -4.71 9.56
N ILE A 11 -25.49 -5.49 10.48
CA ILE A 11 -24.10 -5.93 10.36
C ILE A 11 -23.90 -6.80 9.12
N LYS A 12 -24.82 -7.72 8.82
CA LYS A 12 -24.74 -8.56 7.61
C LYS A 12 -24.87 -7.75 6.32
N GLU A 13 -25.83 -6.82 6.26
CA GLU A 13 -26.00 -5.93 5.10
C GLU A 13 -24.74 -5.09 4.85
N VAL A 14 -24.16 -4.50 5.91
CA VAL A 14 -22.88 -3.80 5.82
C VAL A 14 -21.75 -4.73 5.36
N GLN A 15 -21.71 -5.98 5.83
CA GLN A 15 -20.72 -6.96 5.38
C GLN A 15 -20.89 -7.29 3.88
N GLU A 16 -22.11 -7.46 3.38
CA GLU A 16 -22.39 -7.77 1.98
C GLU A 16 -22.06 -6.60 1.04
N GLU A 17 -22.48 -5.38 1.36
CA GLU A 17 -22.11 -4.18 0.58
C GLU A 17 -20.61 -3.89 0.66
N SER A 18 -20.02 -4.06 1.85
CA SER A 18 -18.57 -3.99 2.03
C SER A 18 -17.87 -5.04 1.17
N THR A 19 -18.46 -6.23 1.00
CA THR A 19 -17.86 -7.29 0.17
C THR A 19 -17.69 -6.83 -1.28
N THR A 20 -18.66 -6.13 -1.86
CA THR A 20 -18.56 -5.65 -3.25
C THR A 20 -17.46 -4.60 -3.41
N VAL A 21 -17.45 -3.58 -2.53
CA VAL A 21 -16.43 -2.53 -2.56
C VAL A 21 -15.04 -3.11 -2.28
N VAL A 22 -14.94 -4.01 -1.31
CA VAL A 22 -13.69 -4.69 -0.94
C VAL A 22 -13.19 -5.57 -2.08
N CYS A 23 -14.06 -6.34 -2.74
CA CYS A 23 -13.68 -7.22 -3.84
C CYS A 23 -13.05 -6.42 -4.99
N PHE A 24 -13.78 -5.45 -5.55
CA PHE A 24 -13.28 -4.68 -6.69
C PHE A 24 -12.08 -3.79 -6.33
N SER A 25 -12.05 -3.20 -5.14
CA SER A 25 -10.87 -2.44 -4.71
C SER A 25 -9.65 -3.35 -4.55
N ASN A 26 -9.82 -4.55 -4.01
CA ASN A 26 -8.73 -5.52 -3.86
C ASN A 26 -8.19 -5.99 -5.22
N GLU A 27 -9.05 -6.20 -6.22
CA GLU A 27 -8.59 -6.53 -7.59
C GLU A 27 -7.65 -5.46 -8.15
N LEU A 28 -8.01 -4.18 -8.00
CA LEU A 28 -7.17 -3.06 -8.41
C LEU A 28 -5.86 -3.00 -7.61
N ILE A 29 -5.95 -3.17 -6.29
CA ILE A 29 -4.79 -3.15 -5.39
C ILE A 29 -3.82 -4.27 -5.76
N VAL A 30 -4.29 -5.52 -5.86
CA VAL A 30 -3.46 -6.69 -6.19
C VAL A 30 -2.80 -6.49 -7.54
N LYS A 31 -3.55 -6.03 -8.55
CA LYS A 31 -3.01 -5.76 -9.89
C LYS A 31 -1.83 -4.80 -9.86
N TYR A 32 -1.88 -3.74 -9.05
CA TYR A 32 -0.86 -2.69 -9.04
C TYR A 32 0.22 -2.84 -7.95
N SER A 33 -0.02 -3.68 -6.94
CA SER A 33 0.95 -3.94 -5.86
C SER A 33 1.66 -5.28 -5.98
N ARG A 34 1.28 -6.16 -6.93
CA ARG A 34 1.83 -7.51 -7.08
C ARG A 34 3.36 -7.59 -6.99
N ASP A 35 4.06 -6.79 -7.78
CA ASP A 35 5.53 -6.85 -7.84
C ASP A 35 6.16 -6.37 -6.53
N LEU A 36 5.55 -5.36 -5.91
CA LEU A 36 5.99 -4.83 -4.62
C LEU A 36 5.74 -5.85 -3.50
N ASP A 37 4.54 -6.43 -3.46
CA ASP A 37 4.16 -7.47 -2.51
C ASP A 37 5.08 -8.69 -2.64
N SER A 38 5.46 -9.08 -3.86
CA SER A 38 6.43 -10.15 -4.11
C SER A 38 7.79 -9.81 -3.51
N ALA A 39 8.32 -8.61 -3.79
CA ALA A 39 9.62 -8.19 -3.26
C ALA A 39 9.64 -8.12 -1.72
N ILE A 40 8.55 -7.66 -1.10
CA ILE A 40 8.42 -7.65 0.36
C ILE A 40 8.28 -9.07 0.92
N SER A 41 7.54 -9.95 0.26
CA SER A 41 7.40 -11.36 0.68
C SER A 41 8.71 -12.12 0.58
N GLU A 42 9.52 -11.86 -0.45
CA GLU A 42 10.86 -12.45 -0.59
C GLU A 42 11.78 -12.02 0.58
N LEU A 43 11.70 -10.77 1.03
CA LEU A 43 12.42 -10.29 2.22
C LEU A 43 11.91 -10.94 3.51
N ASP A 44 10.60 -11.14 3.64
CA ASP A 44 9.98 -11.82 4.79
C ASP A 44 10.49 -13.25 4.93
N MET A 45 10.57 -14.00 3.82
CA MET A 45 11.14 -15.35 3.81
C MET A 45 12.60 -15.39 4.26
N ILE A 46 13.39 -14.37 3.93
CA ILE A 46 14.78 -14.25 4.41
C ILE A 46 14.78 -14.03 5.93
N MET A 47 13.90 -13.15 6.44
CA MET A 47 13.79 -12.90 7.88
C MET A 47 13.34 -14.14 8.66
N ASP A 48 12.38 -14.91 8.12
CA ASP A 48 11.95 -16.18 8.72
C ASP A 48 13.11 -17.18 8.77
N SER A 49 13.91 -17.27 7.71
CA SER A 49 15.11 -18.12 7.67
C SER A 49 16.14 -17.74 8.75
N ILE A 50 16.24 -16.46 9.11
CA ILE A 50 17.06 -16.00 10.24
C ILE A 50 16.43 -16.43 11.57
N GLY A 51 15.12 -16.24 11.73
CA GLY A 51 14.39 -16.64 12.95
C GLY A 51 14.46 -18.15 13.23
N GLU A 52 14.51 -18.97 12.18
CA GLU A 52 14.70 -20.42 12.26
C GLU A 52 16.17 -20.85 12.46
N ASN A 53 17.10 -19.90 12.53
CA ASN A 53 18.56 -20.13 12.58
C ASN A 53 19.12 -20.88 11.36
N SER A 54 18.44 -20.82 10.21
CA SER A 54 18.92 -21.39 8.94
C SER A 54 20.01 -20.51 8.30
N ILE A 55 19.98 -19.20 8.57
CA ILE A 55 21.01 -18.23 8.21
C ILE A 55 21.25 -17.27 9.39
N GLU A 56 22.45 -16.71 9.50
CA GLU A 56 22.82 -15.83 10.62
C GLU A 56 22.35 -14.38 10.43
N ASP A 57 22.43 -13.87 9.19
CA ASP A 57 22.03 -12.50 8.84
C ASP A 57 21.63 -12.45 7.35
N ILE A 58 20.98 -11.38 6.93
CA ILE A 58 20.63 -11.12 5.53
C ILE A 58 21.93 -11.00 4.73
N PRO A 59 22.15 -11.75 3.63
CA PRO A 59 23.36 -11.63 2.83
C PRO A 59 23.54 -10.24 2.18
N ASP A 60 24.78 -9.74 2.06
CA ASP A 60 25.08 -8.41 1.51
C ASP A 60 24.49 -8.19 0.11
N ASN A 61 24.66 -9.18 -0.77
CA ASN A 61 24.13 -9.13 -2.13
C ASN A 61 22.59 -9.02 -2.17
N GLN A 62 21.88 -9.56 -1.18
CA GLN A 62 20.43 -9.40 -1.06
C GLN A 62 20.07 -7.98 -0.65
N ILE A 63 20.78 -7.40 0.33
CA ILE A 63 20.56 -6.00 0.74
C ILE A 63 20.80 -5.05 -0.44
N GLU A 64 21.90 -5.22 -1.17
CA GLU A 64 22.21 -4.43 -2.36
C GLU A 64 21.14 -4.56 -3.45
N TYR A 65 20.71 -5.80 -3.73
CA TYR A 65 19.67 -6.09 -4.71
C TYR A 65 18.34 -5.39 -4.39
N TYR A 66 17.85 -5.53 -3.15
CA TYR A 66 16.58 -4.90 -2.75
C TYR A 66 16.67 -3.38 -2.60
N CYS A 67 17.85 -2.83 -2.29
CA CYS A 67 18.09 -1.38 -2.32
C CYS A 67 17.89 -0.77 -3.72
N VAL A 68 18.02 -1.55 -4.79
CA VAL A 68 17.77 -1.09 -6.17
C VAL A 68 16.36 -1.50 -6.64
N LYS A 69 15.96 -2.75 -6.36
CA LYS A 69 14.68 -3.32 -6.82
C LYS A 69 13.47 -2.59 -6.24
N ILE A 70 13.45 -2.31 -4.93
CA ILE A 70 12.29 -1.69 -4.29
C ILE A 70 12.00 -0.29 -4.87
N PRO A 71 12.98 0.64 -4.95
CA PRO A 71 12.75 1.93 -5.59
C PRO A 71 12.30 1.85 -7.05
N ALA A 72 12.85 0.91 -7.82
CA ALA A 72 12.45 0.70 -9.22
C ALA A 72 10.97 0.28 -9.33
N ILE A 73 10.51 -0.65 -8.49
CA ILE A 73 9.10 -1.06 -8.45
C ILE A 73 8.21 0.10 -7.95
N MET A 74 8.64 0.80 -6.91
CA MET A 74 7.92 1.95 -6.36
C MET A 74 7.71 3.06 -7.39
N TYR A 75 8.66 3.29 -8.29
CA TYR A 75 8.51 4.26 -9.39
C TYR A 75 7.28 3.97 -10.26
N TYR A 76 7.12 2.72 -10.70
CA TYR A 76 5.98 2.32 -11.54
C TYR A 76 4.67 2.25 -10.74
N ALA A 77 4.71 1.75 -9.51
CA ALA A 77 3.54 1.70 -8.64
C ALA A 77 3.06 3.11 -8.24
N GLY A 78 3.97 4.08 -8.09
CA GLY A 78 3.65 5.49 -7.88
C GLY A 78 2.84 6.09 -9.03
N GLN A 79 3.20 5.77 -10.28
CA GLN A 79 2.39 6.17 -11.44
C GLN A 79 0.96 5.62 -11.38
N LYS A 80 0.78 4.39 -10.87
CA LYS A 80 -0.54 3.77 -10.71
C LYS A 80 -1.35 4.37 -9.57
N VAL A 81 -0.70 4.84 -8.51
CA VAL A 81 -1.37 5.64 -7.46
C VAL A 81 -1.95 6.92 -8.04
N GLU A 82 -1.19 7.65 -8.86
CA GLU A 82 -1.70 8.87 -9.52
C GLU A 82 -2.89 8.56 -10.44
N GLU A 83 -2.82 7.49 -11.23
CA GLU A 83 -3.92 7.04 -12.09
C GLU A 83 -5.20 6.74 -11.28
N LEU A 84 -5.07 6.00 -10.16
CA LEU A 84 -6.19 5.73 -9.25
C LEU A 84 -6.74 7.00 -8.59
N GLY A 85 -5.87 7.96 -8.24
CA GLY A 85 -6.26 9.25 -7.69
C GLY A 85 -7.14 10.03 -8.67
N MET A 86 -6.71 10.13 -9.93
CA MET A 86 -7.50 10.76 -10.99
C MET A 86 -8.84 10.05 -11.20
N GLN A 87 -8.86 8.71 -11.18
CA GLN A 87 -10.10 7.94 -11.30
C GLN A 87 -11.05 8.19 -10.12
N ALA A 88 -10.53 8.33 -8.90
CA ALA A 88 -11.32 8.69 -7.72
C ALA A 88 -11.92 10.10 -7.85
N ASP A 89 -11.16 11.07 -8.35
CA ASP A 89 -11.65 12.44 -8.58
C ASP A 89 -12.75 12.48 -9.64
N ILE A 90 -12.56 11.75 -10.75
CA ILE A 90 -13.57 11.61 -11.81
C ILE A 90 -14.83 10.95 -11.27
N ALA A 91 -14.70 9.89 -10.46
CA ALA A 91 -15.84 9.22 -9.83
C ALA A 91 -16.58 10.16 -8.87
N SER A 92 -15.86 10.92 -8.04
CA SER A 92 -16.45 11.90 -7.13
C SER A 92 -17.21 12.99 -7.89
N ASN A 93 -16.66 13.50 -8.99
CA ASN A 93 -17.35 14.48 -9.83
C ASN A 93 -18.58 13.87 -10.52
N SER A 94 -18.45 12.65 -11.06
CA SER A 94 -19.56 11.92 -11.69
C SER A 94 -20.71 11.68 -10.72
N LYS A 95 -20.41 11.35 -9.45
CA LYS A 95 -21.41 11.25 -8.39
C LYS A 95 -22.14 12.57 -8.18
N LYS A 96 -21.42 13.70 -8.09
CA LYS A 96 -22.03 15.02 -7.90
C LYS A 96 -22.98 15.39 -9.04
N ILE A 97 -22.58 15.14 -10.29
CA ILE A 97 -23.42 15.37 -11.47
C ILE A 97 -24.69 14.50 -11.39
N ALA A 98 -24.53 13.20 -11.12
CA ALA A 98 -25.67 12.29 -11.00
C ALA A 98 -26.63 12.68 -9.87
N GLN A 99 -26.12 13.16 -8.73
CA GLN A 99 -26.93 13.65 -7.62
C GLN A 99 -27.73 14.90 -8.00
N ASN A 100 -27.10 15.85 -8.67
CA ASN A 100 -27.79 17.05 -9.16
C ASN A 100 -28.88 16.70 -10.17
N ASP A 101 -28.57 15.83 -11.14
CA ASP A 101 -29.53 15.39 -12.15
C ASP A 101 -30.70 14.61 -11.55
N ALA A 102 -30.43 13.75 -10.57
CA ALA A 102 -31.46 13.02 -9.84
C ALA A 102 -32.35 13.99 -9.04
N MET A 103 -31.78 15.01 -8.40
CA MET A 103 -32.50 16.01 -7.62
C MET A 103 -33.50 16.81 -8.47
N LEU A 104 -33.19 17.05 -9.73
CA LEU A 104 -34.09 17.68 -10.69
C LEU A 104 -35.28 16.79 -11.10
N LYS A 105 -35.12 15.47 -11.01
CA LYS A 105 -36.12 14.48 -11.45
C LYS A 105 -37.05 14.03 -10.32
N VAL A 106 -36.63 14.15 -9.06
CA VAL A 106 -37.43 13.70 -7.91
C VAL A 106 -38.40 14.77 -7.41
N SER A 107 -39.61 14.33 -7.06
CA SER A 107 -40.67 15.16 -6.48
C SER A 107 -41.06 14.66 -5.08
N GLY A 108 -41.57 15.58 -4.25
CA GLY A 108 -41.93 15.32 -2.85
C GLY A 108 -41.36 16.36 -1.90
N THR A 109 -41.46 16.08 -0.60
CA THR A 109 -40.84 16.85 0.47
C THR A 109 -39.31 16.79 0.37
N VAL A 110 -38.62 17.70 1.07
CA VAL A 110 -37.14 17.74 1.08
C VAL A 110 -36.53 16.40 1.51
N GLN A 111 -37.13 15.75 2.50
CA GLN A 111 -36.66 14.46 3.02
C GLN A 111 -36.86 13.32 2.01
N GLU A 112 -38.02 13.25 1.36
CA GLU A 112 -38.30 12.23 0.33
C GLU A 112 -37.42 12.41 -0.90
N LYS A 113 -37.16 13.65 -1.32
CA LYS A 113 -36.25 13.94 -2.42
C LYS A 113 -34.85 13.44 -2.11
N LYS A 114 -34.35 13.74 -0.91
CA LYS A 114 -33.01 13.30 -0.48
C LYS A 114 -32.89 11.77 -0.50
N ALA A 115 -33.84 11.06 0.09
CA ALA A 115 -33.84 9.59 0.12
C ALA A 115 -33.87 8.98 -1.29
N LYS A 116 -34.72 9.50 -2.19
CA LYS A 116 -34.81 9.02 -3.58
C LYS A 116 -33.54 9.31 -4.38
N VAL A 117 -32.90 10.46 -4.17
CA VAL A 117 -31.63 10.80 -4.84
C VAL A 117 -30.50 9.89 -4.37
N GLU A 118 -30.42 9.62 -3.07
CA GLU A 118 -29.43 8.69 -2.51
C GLU A 118 -29.59 7.29 -3.14
N GLN A 119 -30.82 6.78 -3.19
CA GLN A 119 -31.10 5.49 -3.83
C GLN A 119 -30.77 5.47 -5.33
N LEU A 120 -31.07 6.54 -6.08
CA LEU A 120 -30.79 6.61 -7.52
C LEU A 120 -29.30 6.78 -7.85
N THR A 121 -28.48 7.17 -6.87
CA THR A 121 -27.05 7.46 -7.08
C THR A 121 -26.12 6.52 -6.32
N GLU A 122 -26.67 5.50 -5.68
CA GLU A 122 -25.96 4.49 -4.89
C GLU A 122 -24.78 3.87 -5.65
N ASP A 123 -25.00 3.41 -6.90
CA ASP A 123 -23.94 2.86 -7.74
C ASP A 123 -22.75 3.80 -7.91
N LYS A 124 -23.00 5.11 -8.03
CA LYS A 124 -21.93 6.12 -8.18
C LYS A 124 -21.17 6.34 -6.88
N VAL A 125 -21.86 6.24 -5.74
CA VAL A 125 -21.23 6.25 -4.42
C VAL A 125 -20.30 5.04 -4.27
N LEU A 126 -20.74 3.85 -4.68
CA LEU A 126 -19.95 2.63 -4.62
C LEU A 126 -18.70 2.72 -5.50
N VAL A 127 -18.82 3.20 -6.74
CA VAL A 127 -17.67 3.37 -7.66
C VAL A 127 -16.64 4.34 -7.09
N GLU A 128 -17.05 5.48 -6.53
CA GLU A 128 -16.12 6.40 -5.86
C GLU A 128 -15.43 5.73 -4.67
N ALA A 129 -16.18 4.97 -3.86
CA ALA A 129 -15.63 4.26 -2.71
C ALA A 129 -14.55 3.23 -3.12
N ILE A 130 -14.77 2.50 -4.21
CA ILE A 130 -13.82 1.52 -4.77
C ILE A 130 -12.49 2.19 -5.13
N TYR A 131 -12.52 3.23 -5.98
CA TYR A 131 -11.30 3.90 -6.42
C TYR A 131 -10.59 4.62 -5.28
N ARG A 132 -11.33 5.30 -4.41
CA ARG A 132 -10.75 5.98 -3.25
C ARG A 132 -10.05 5.01 -2.31
N ARG A 133 -10.65 3.84 -2.08
CA ARG A 133 -10.05 2.77 -1.27
C ARG A 133 -8.79 2.21 -1.93
N ALA A 134 -8.85 1.89 -3.22
CA ALA A 134 -7.70 1.36 -3.95
C ALA A 134 -6.52 2.36 -3.92
N TYR A 135 -6.79 3.64 -4.19
CA TYR A 135 -5.82 4.73 -4.12
C TYR A 135 -5.15 4.80 -2.74
N ASN A 136 -5.95 4.91 -1.67
CA ASN A 136 -5.43 5.06 -0.31
C ASN A 136 -4.60 3.84 0.11
N THR A 137 -5.06 2.63 -0.24
CA THR A 137 -4.37 1.40 0.14
C THR A 137 -3.02 1.27 -0.57
N LEU A 138 -2.99 1.52 -1.88
CA LEU A 138 -1.74 1.45 -2.64
C LEU A 138 -0.74 2.54 -2.19
N LYS A 139 -1.24 3.75 -1.90
CA LYS A 139 -0.42 4.83 -1.32
C LYS A 139 0.23 4.41 0.01
N VAL A 140 -0.54 3.82 0.93
CA VAL A 140 -0.01 3.31 2.21
C VAL A 140 1.04 2.22 1.97
N LYS A 141 0.84 1.32 1.01
CA LYS A 141 1.84 0.31 0.66
C LYS A 141 3.16 0.95 0.18
N LEU A 142 3.10 1.99 -0.64
CA LEU A 142 4.30 2.71 -1.07
C LEU A 142 5.01 3.40 0.11
N GLU A 143 4.27 4.03 1.02
CA GLU A 143 4.84 4.64 2.23
C GLU A 143 5.52 3.59 3.12
N MET A 144 4.95 2.38 3.24
CA MET A 144 5.59 1.30 4.01
C MET A 144 6.83 0.74 3.28
N ALA A 145 6.77 0.59 1.96
CA ALA A 145 7.92 0.17 1.17
C ALA A 145 9.09 1.16 1.26
N GLU A 146 8.81 2.46 1.33
CA GLU A 146 9.83 3.49 1.57
C GLU A 146 10.56 3.26 2.90
N LYS A 147 9.81 2.90 3.96
CA LYS A 147 10.40 2.59 5.27
C LYS A 147 11.27 1.34 5.23
N VAL A 148 10.83 0.30 4.51
CA VAL A 148 11.62 -0.92 4.31
C VAL A 148 12.92 -0.58 3.57
N TYR A 149 12.83 0.16 2.46
CA TYR A 149 14.00 0.63 1.71
C TYR A 149 14.95 1.47 2.57
N SER A 150 14.42 2.39 3.39
CA SER A 150 15.23 3.19 4.32
C SER A 150 15.96 2.33 5.35
N GLY A 151 15.30 1.28 5.86
CA GLY A 151 15.91 0.29 6.74
C GLY A 151 17.06 -0.45 6.06
N LEU A 152 16.84 -0.98 4.85
CA LEU A 152 17.86 -1.69 4.07
C LEU A 152 19.07 -0.79 3.77
N LYS A 153 18.83 0.46 3.36
CA LYS A 153 19.91 1.42 3.07
C LYS A 153 20.78 1.70 4.29
N LYS A 154 20.18 1.80 5.48
CA LYS A 154 20.92 1.99 6.75
C LYS A 154 21.73 0.75 7.09
N ALA A 155 21.17 -0.45 6.91
CA ALA A 155 21.88 -1.71 7.11
C ALA A 155 23.11 -1.80 6.19
N LEU A 156 22.95 -1.51 4.89
CA LEU A 156 24.05 -1.47 3.93
C LEU A 156 25.13 -0.46 4.34
N SER A 157 24.73 0.75 4.72
CA SER A 157 25.66 1.81 5.14
C SER A 157 26.45 1.43 6.40
N LYS A 158 25.80 0.74 7.36
CA LYS A 158 26.46 0.20 8.56
C LYS A 158 27.53 -0.83 8.17
N ARG A 159 27.20 -1.77 7.29
CA ARG A 159 28.15 -2.82 6.86
C ARG A 159 29.35 -2.25 6.10
N ILE A 160 29.14 -1.26 5.24
CA ILE A 160 30.24 -0.54 4.57
C ILE A 160 31.18 0.10 5.62
N ALA A 161 30.61 0.80 6.62
CA ALA A 161 31.42 1.42 7.67
C ALA A 161 32.20 0.40 8.52
N GLU A 162 31.62 -0.77 8.82
CA GLU A 162 32.32 -1.85 9.53
C GLU A 162 33.48 -2.43 8.71
N VAL A 163 33.29 -2.61 7.40
CA VAL A 163 34.36 -3.04 6.47
C VAL A 163 35.49 -2.01 6.41
N ASP A 164 35.15 -0.71 6.33
CA ASP A 164 36.15 0.36 6.29
C ASP A 164 36.94 0.45 7.61
N LEU A 165 36.28 0.38 8.76
CA LEU A 165 36.94 0.35 10.08
C LEU A 165 37.90 -0.85 10.20
N ASN A 166 37.48 -2.03 9.72
CA ASN A 166 38.33 -3.23 9.71
C ASN A 166 39.56 -3.07 8.81
N ARG A 167 39.47 -2.30 7.71
CA ARG A 167 40.64 -1.97 6.87
C ARG A 167 41.62 -1.06 7.60
N PHE A 168 41.15 0.03 8.20
CA PHE A 168 41.99 0.95 8.98
C PHE A 168 42.65 0.27 10.19
N SER A 169 41.95 -0.66 10.83
CA SER A 169 42.49 -1.50 11.89
C SER A 169 43.66 -2.37 11.41
N LYS A 170 43.63 -2.92 10.20
CA LYS A 170 44.72 -3.78 9.70
C LYS A 170 45.93 -2.98 9.24
N ASP A 171 45.72 -1.82 8.62
CA ASP A 171 46.81 -0.97 8.12
C ASP A 171 47.64 -0.32 9.26
N SER A 172 47.07 -0.19 10.46
CA SER A 172 47.77 0.37 11.62
C SER A 172 48.72 -0.61 12.33
N TYR A 173 48.72 -1.89 11.97
CA TYR A 173 49.61 -2.90 12.55
C TYR A 173 50.72 -3.39 11.61
N LEU A 174 50.84 -2.85 10.40
CA LEU A 174 52.03 -3.09 9.59
C LEU A 174 53.17 -2.23 10.15
N PRO A 175 54.24 -2.82 10.72
CA PRO A 175 55.43 -2.05 11.06
C PRO A 175 55.86 -1.34 9.78
N ARG A 176 56.08 -0.01 9.85
CA ARG A 176 56.88 0.63 8.80
C ARG A 176 58.21 -0.09 8.84
N GLU A 177 58.55 -0.79 7.78
CA GLU A 177 59.92 -1.26 7.60
C GLU A 177 60.79 0.00 7.72
N GLU A 178 61.56 0.07 8.82
CA GLU A 178 62.58 1.09 8.97
C GLU A 178 63.62 0.78 7.91
N ASP A 179 63.59 1.54 6.81
CA ASP A 179 64.61 1.50 5.78
C ASP A 179 65.96 1.93 6.40
N ASP A 180 66.87 0.95 6.53
CA ASP A 180 68.32 1.12 6.81
C ASP A 180 69.06 1.80 5.63
#